data_AF-A0A9E7N6W2-F1
#
_entry.id   AF-A0A9E7N6W2-F1
#
_cell.length_a   1.000
_cell.length_b   1.000
_cell.length_c   1.000
_cell.angle_alpha   90.00
_cell.angle_beta   90.00
_cell.angle_gamma   90.00
#
_symmetry.space_group_name_H-M   'P 1'
#
loop_
_entity.id
_entity.type
_entity.pdbx_description
1 polymer ?
#
loop_
_entity_poly.entity_id
_entity_poly.type
_entity_poly.pdbx_seq_one_letter_code
_entity_poly.pdbx_strand_id
1 'polypeptide(L)' 'MALNKLRQLDQNSAGVTLPKDDLRLEGILDENGEVEGEHHAHIRHVDEGKWIVELVEITFSEK' A
#
# COMPACT_ATOMS: atom_id res chain seq x y z
N MET A 1 -7.50 7.00 13.50
CA MET A 1 -6.05 7.00 13.16
C MET A 1 -5.42 5.79 13.79
N ALA A 2 -5.02 4.80 12.98
CA ALA A 2 -4.25 3.67 13.46
C ALA A 2 -2.76 4.03 13.47
N LEU A 3 -2.08 3.89 14.61
CA LEU A 3 -0.63 4.01 14.67
C LEU A 3 -0.03 2.64 14.33
N ASN A 4 0.49 2.50 13.11
CA ASN A 4 1.14 1.27 12.68
C ASN A 4 2.64 1.31 12.96
N LYS A 5 3.18 0.18 13.44
CA LYS A 5 4.61 0.04 13.72
C LYS A 5 5.38 -0.13 12.40
N LEU A 6 6.45 0.63 12.23
CA LEU A 6 7.45 0.37 11.18
C LEU A 6 8.14 -0.97 11.43
N ARG A 7 8.24 -1.79 10.38
CA ARG A 7 8.88 -3.11 10.42
C ARG A 7 10.00 -3.13 9.39
N GLN A 8 11.13 -3.72 9.75
CA GLN A 8 12.17 -4.04 8.79
C GLN A 8 11.65 -5.17 7.88
N LEU A 9 11.71 -4.96 6.56
CA LEU A 9 11.34 -5.97 5.57
C LEU A 9 12.58 -6.68 5.04
N ASP A 10 13.62 -5.90 4.71
CA ASP A 10 14.92 -6.40 4.28
C ASP A 10 16.08 -5.49 4.73
N GLN A 11 17.26 -5.65 4.14
CA GLN A 11 18.46 -4.86 4.48
C GLN A 11 18.35 -3.37 4.10
N ASN A 12 17.52 -3.06 3.10
CA ASN A 12 17.42 -1.74 2.47
C ASN A 12 16.01 -1.15 2.59
N SER A 13 15.03 -1.89 3.12
CA SER A 13 13.65 -1.45 3.17
C SER A 13 12.97 -1.69 4.53
N ALA A 14 12.09 -0.76 4.86
CA ALA A 14 11.16 -0.85 5.98
C ALA A 14 9.74 -0.61 5.45
N GLY A 15 8.75 -1.19 6.11
CA GLY A 15 7.35 -1.10 5.72
C GLY A 15 6.43 -0.84 6.90
N VAL A 16 5.22 -0.39 6.58
CA VAL A 16 4.08 -0.30 7.50
C VAL A 16 3.00 -1.28 7.06
N THR A 17 2.30 -1.86 8.02
CA THR A 17 1.16 -2.74 7.73
C THR A 17 -0.12 -1.92 7.67
N LEU A 18 -0.90 -2.08 6.60
CA LEU A 18 -2.24 -1.53 6.49
C LEU A 18 -3.26 -2.54 7.06
N PRO A 19 -4.28 -2.10 7.82
CA PRO A 19 -5.34 -2.98 8.30
C PRO A 19 -6.09 -3.65 7.14
N LYS A 20 -6.40 -4.94 7.27
CA LYS A 20 -7.16 -5.68 6.23
C LYS A 20 -8.55 -5.10 5.98
N ASP A 21 -9.20 -4.59 7.03
CA ASP A 21 -10.53 -4.00 6.91
C ASP A 21 -10.52 -2.77 5.99
N ASP A 22 -9.50 -1.90 6.12
CA ASP A 22 -9.32 -0.73 5.24
C ASP A 22 -9.09 -1.16 3.79
N LEU A 23 -8.22 -2.16 3.57
CA LEU A 23 -7.93 -2.66 2.23
C LEU A 23 -9.13 -3.36 1.57
N ARG A 24 -9.97 -4.03 2.36
CA ARG A 24 -11.20 -4.68 1.87
C ARG A 24 -12.24 -3.64 1.46
N LEU A 25 -12.36 -2.52 2.20
CA LEU A 25 -13.25 -1.41 1.80
C LEU A 25 -12.88 -0.82 0.45
N GLU A 26 -11.58 -0.79 0.13
CA GLU A 26 -11.05 -0.32 -1.15
C GLU A 26 -11.07 -1.40 -2.26
N GLY A 27 -11.56 -2.61 -1.96
CA GLY A 27 -11.62 -3.72 -2.93
C GLY A 27 -10.25 -4.29 -3.33
N ILE A 28 -9.20 -4.03 -2.54
CA ILE A 28 -7.83 -4.51 -2.80
C ILE A 28 -7.65 -5.97 -2.36
N LEU A 29 -8.46 -6.41 -1.38
CA LEU A 29 -8.43 -7.78 -0.86
C LEU A 29 -9.67 -8.55 -1.30
N ASP A 30 -9.48 -9.82 -1.62
CA ASP A 30 -10.55 -10.78 -1.86
C ASP A 30 -11.26 -11.23 -0.56
N GLU A 31 -12.21 -12.15 -0.70
CA GLU A 31 -12.94 -12.73 0.43
C GLU A 31 -12.03 -13.52 1.40
N ASN A 32 -10.91 -14.06 0.90
CA ASN A 32 -9.91 -14.78 1.68
C ASN A 32 -8.92 -13.83 2.38
N GLY A 33 -8.96 -12.53 2.05
CA GLY A 33 -8.05 -11.53 2.57
C GLY A 33 -6.66 -11.59 1.94
N GLU A 34 -6.58 -12.06 0.70
CA GLU A 34 -5.42 -12.03 -0.18
C GLU A 34 -5.54 -10.85 -1.15
N VAL A 35 -4.40 -10.30 -1.56
CA VAL A 35 -4.38 -9.21 -2.55
C VAL A 35 -4.71 -9.81 -3.91
N GLU A 36 -5.81 -9.36 -4.54
CA GLU A 36 -6.26 -9.88 -5.82
C GLU A 36 -5.79 -8.97 -6.96
N GLY A 37 -5.06 -9.52 -7.94
CA GLY A 37 -4.57 -8.74 -9.10
C GLY A 37 -3.29 -7.94 -8.85
N GLU A 38 -3.03 -6.98 -9.73
CA GLU A 38 -1.83 -6.12 -9.67
C GLU A 38 -2.17 -4.75 -9.08
N HIS A 39 -1.93 -4.60 -7.77
CA HIS A 39 -2.05 -3.34 -7.08
C HIS A 39 -0.69 -2.68 -6.88
N HIS A 40 -0.59 -1.42 -7.27
CA HIS A 40 0.62 -0.62 -7.12
C HIS A 40 0.34 0.57 -6.23
N ALA A 41 1.34 0.96 -5.43
CA ALA A 41 1.27 2.15 -4.60
C ALA A 41 2.39 3.10 -4.96
N HIS A 42 2.06 4.37 -5.16
CA HIS A 42 3.03 5.44 -5.31
C HIS A 42 3.33 6.03 -3.93
N ILE A 43 4.60 6.02 -3.55
CA ILE A 43 5.08 6.58 -2.27
C ILE A 43 5.85 7.86 -2.57
N ARG A 44 5.38 8.99 -2.03
CA ARG A 44 6.00 10.30 -2.21
C ARG A 44 6.39 10.90 -0.87
N HIS A 45 7.66 11.26 -0.72
CA HIS A 45 8.14 12.06 0.40
C HIS A 45 7.65 13.50 0.23
N VAL A 46 6.99 14.05 1.25
CA VAL A 46 6.40 15.41 1.18
C VAL A 46 7.02 16.38 2.17
N ASP A 47 7.57 15.90 3.29
CA ASP A 47 8.13 16.71 4.37
C ASP A 47 8.95 15.82 5.33
N GLU A 48 9.63 16.39 6.32
CA GLU A 48 10.42 15.67 7.31
C GLU A 48 9.60 14.57 8.01
N GLY A 49 9.95 13.31 7.72
CA GLY A 49 9.28 12.15 8.29
C GLY A 49 7.85 11.93 7.78
N LYS A 50 7.44 12.57 6.68
CA LYS A 50 6.10 12.46 6.11
C LYS A 50 6.13 11.96 4.68
N TRP A 51 5.33 10.94 4.45
CA TRP A 51 5.09 10.36 3.13
C TRP A 51 3.58 10.32 2.87
N ILE A 52 3.24 10.48 1.60
CA ILE A 52 1.90 10.18 1.07
C ILE A 52 2.01 8.88 0.29
N VAL A 53 1.08 7.97 0.55
CA VAL A 53 0.93 6.70 -0.18
C VAL A 53 -0.41 6.73 -0.89
N GLU A 54 -0.38 6.53 -2.21
CA GLU A 54 -1.57 6.56 -3.07
C GLU A 54 -1.63 5.25 -3.86
N LEU A 55 -2.79 4.58 -3.87
CA LEU A 55 -3.03 3.46 -4.77
C LEU A 55 -3.07 4.00 -6.21
N VAL A 56 -2.40 3.30 -7.13
CA VAL A 56 -2.40 3.65 -8.55
C VAL A 56 -2.91 2.49 -9.38
N GLU A 57 -3.83 2.77 -10.29
CA GLU A 57 -4.22 1.82 -11.34
C GLU A 57 -3.16 1.88 -12.44
N ILE A 58 -2.52 0.76 -12.74
CA ILE A 58 -1.71 0.65 -13.95
C ILE A 58 -2.67 0.44 -15.12
N THR A 59 -3.11 1.52 -15.75
CA THR A 59 -3.76 1.42 -17.05
C THR A 59 -2.68 1.10 -18.08
N PHE A 60 -2.59 -0.15 -18.50
CA PHE A 60 -1.82 -0.50 -19.69
C PHE A 60 -2.49 0.14 -20.90
N SER A 61 -2.00 1.30 -21.33
CA SER A 61 -2.39 1.89 -22.61
C SER A 61 -1.74 1.05 -23.72
N GLU A 62 -2.49 0.12 -24.30
CA GLU A 62 -2.09 -0.56 -25.53
C GLU A 62 -1.89 0.51 -26.62
N LYS A 63 -0.71 0.50 -27.24
CA LYS A 63 -0.35 1.38 -28.35
C LYS A 63 0.10 0.54 -29.53
#